data_AF-A0A7C4V1D5-F1
#
_entry.id   AF-A0A7C4V1D5-F1
#
_cell.length_a   1.000
_cell.length_b   1.000
_cell.length_c   1.000
_cell.angle_alpha   90.00
_cell.angle_beta   90.00
_cell.angle_gamma   90.00
#
_symmetry.space_group_name_H-M   'P 1'
#
loop_
_entity.id
_entity.type
_entity.pdbx_description
1 polymer ?
#
loop_
_entity_poly.entity_id
_entity_poly.type
_entity_poly.pdbx_seq_one_letter_code
_entity_poly.pdbx_strand_id
1 'polypeptide(L)'
;MSRLLNANELAEILSVPVEIIAELTEPRGPFPVVKVKKKKFYDLDEVLRIAREYRLTMWAKDKATGVWREVLDEEKVKKLMLSK
;
A
#
# COMPACT_ATOMS: atom_id res chain seq x y z
N MET A 1 -14.49 -11.79 0.65
CA MET A 1 -14.32 -11.13 1.95
C MET A 1 -13.09 -10.25 1.83
N SER A 2 -13.18 -8.94 2.07
CA SER A 2 -11.97 -8.13 2.10
C SER A 2 -11.19 -8.38 3.38
N ARG A 3 -9.89 -8.61 3.23
CA ARG A 3 -8.99 -8.91 4.35
C ARG A 3 -8.43 -7.59 4.86
N LEU A 4 -8.76 -7.23 6.10
CA LEU A 4 -8.15 -6.10 6.78
C LEU A 4 -6.74 -6.48 7.22
N LEU A 5 -5.75 -5.75 6.70
CA LEU A 5 -4.34 -5.95 6.96
C LEU A 5 -3.80 -4.87 7.89
N ASN A 6 -2.88 -5.22 8.77
CA ASN A 6 -2.09 -4.22 9.48
C ASN A 6 -0.98 -3.66 8.57
N ALA A 7 -0.29 -2.60 9.03
CA ALA A 7 0.74 -1.93 8.23
C ALA A 7 1.90 -2.85 7.81
N ASN A 8 2.32 -3.79 8.67
CA ASN A 8 3.39 -4.73 8.33
C ASN A 8 2.93 -5.76 7.30
N GLU A 9 1.72 -6.31 7.45
CA GLU A 9 1.15 -7.24 6.47
C GLU A 9 1.00 -6.58 5.09
N LEU A 10 0.53 -5.32 5.06
CA LEU A 10 0.43 -4.58 3.81
C LEU A 10 1.82 -4.30 3.20
N ALA A 11 2.80 -3.92 4.03
CA ALA A 11 4.18 -3.69 3.60
C ALA A 11 4.80 -4.94 2.98
N GLU A 12 4.59 -6.12 3.58
CA GLU A 12 5.08 -7.40 3.06
C GLU A 12 4.45 -7.74 1.70
N ILE A 13 3.13 -7.62 1.57
CA ILE A 13 2.41 -7.89 0.31
C ILE A 13 2.87 -6.94 -0.81
N LEU A 14 3.04 -5.66 -0.46
CA LEU A 14 3.54 -4.65 -1.38
C LEU A 14 5.05 -4.70 -1.56
N SER A 15 5.77 -5.55 -0.82
CA SER A 15 7.23 -5.69 -0.80
C SER A 15 7.96 -4.36 -0.61
N VAL A 16 7.48 -3.55 0.34
CA VAL A 16 8.04 -2.24 0.67
C VAL A 16 8.32 -2.11 2.16
N PRO A 17 9.21 -1.18 2.57
CA PRO A 17 9.36 -0.81 3.96
C PRO A 17 8.03 -0.31 4.59
N VAL A 18 7.79 -0.64 5.85
CA VAL A 18 6.55 -0.25 6.57
C VAL A 18 6.42 1.27 6.71
N GLU A 19 7.53 2.00 6.71
CA GLU A 19 7.57 3.46 6.76
C GLU A 19 6.91 4.07 5.51
N ILE A 20 7.04 3.39 4.36
CA ILE A 20 6.41 3.82 3.10
C ILE A 20 4.88 3.72 3.22
N ILE A 21 4.37 2.67 3.87
CA ILE A 21 2.93 2.56 4.14
C ILE A 21 2.44 3.77 4.94
N ALA A 22 3.21 4.23 5.93
CA ALA A 22 2.84 5.40 6.73
C ALA A 22 2.84 6.71 5.92
N GLU A 23 3.66 6.83 4.87
CA GLU A 23 3.65 7.98 3.94
C GLU A 23 2.47 7.92 2.97
N LEU A 24 2.12 6.72 2.52
CA LEU A 24 0.99 6.49 1.63
C LEU A 24 -0.36 6.53 2.36
N THR A 25 -0.39 6.50 3.69
CA THR A 25 -1.63 6.51 4.49
C THR A 25 -2.19 7.92 4.68
N GLU A 26 -3.51 8.06 4.65
CA GLU A 26 -4.19 9.32 4.96
C GLU A 26 -3.83 9.91 6.35
N PRO A 27 -3.75 11.26 6.46
CA PRO A 27 -4.04 12.26 5.42
C PRO A 27 -2.84 12.59 4.51
N ARG A 28 -1.71 11.89 4.64
CA ARG A 28 -0.48 12.23 3.90
C ARG A 28 -0.45 11.64 2.50
N GLY A 29 -1.02 10.45 2.34
CA GLY A 29 -1.10 9.77 1.07
C GLY A 29 -2.50 9.26 0.77
N PRO A 30 -2.67 8.57 -0.37
CA PRO A 30 -3.98 8.20 -0.91
C PRO A 30 -4.56 6.92 -0.32
N PHE A 31 -3.84 6.18 0.52
CA PHE A 31 -4.33 4.91 1.07
C PHE A 31 -5.30 5.15 2.24
N PRO A 32 -6.54 4.64 2.12
CA PRO A 32 -7.55 4.74 3.15
C PRO A 32 -7.17 3.84 4.31
N VAL A 33 -7.45 4.33 5.51
CA VAL A 33 -7.13 3.63 6.75
C VAL A 33 -8.36 3.46 7.62
N VAL A 34 -8.64 2.22 7.98
CA VAL A 34 -9.67 1.87 8.94
C VAL A 34 -9.04 1.88 10.33
N LYS A 35 -9.49 2.82 11.18
CA LYS A 35 -9.03 2.92 12.57
C LYS A 35 -9.95 2.13 13.47
N VAL A 36 -9.44 1.05 14.06
CA VAL A 36 -10.16 0.27 15.08
C VAL A 36 -9.45 0.46 16.42
N LYS A 37 -10.10 1.17 17.35
CA LYS A 37 -9.51 1.64 18.61
C LYS A 37 -8.25 2.50 18.35
N LYS A 38 -7.07 1.94 18.65
CA LYS A 38 -5.75 2.59 18.46
C LYS A 38 -4.93 1.94 17.32
N LYS A 39 -5.49 0.96 16.60
CA LYS A 39 -4.80 0.24 15.52
C LYS A 39 -5.30 0.72 14.16
N LYS A 40 -4.39 0.73 13.18
CA LYS A 40 -4.65 1.07 11.78
C LYS A 40 -4.72 -0.22 10.97
N PHE A 41 -5.76 -0.32 10.15
CA PHE A 41 -5.98 -1.43 9.23
C PHE A 41 -6.22 -0.89 7.83
N TYR A 42 -5.89 -1.71 6.83
CA TYR A 42 -5.99 -1.38 5.42
C TYR A 42 -6.75 -2.49 4.71
N ASP A 43 -7.72 -2.11 3.88
CA ASP A 43 -8.37 -3.05 2.98
C ASP A 43 -7.50 -3.23 1.74
N LEU A 44 -7.00 -4.45 1.51
CA LEU A 44 -6.14 -4.74 0.37
C LEU A 44 -6.81 -4.44 -0.97
N ASP A 45 -8.09 -4.80 -1.13
CA ASP A 45 -8.81 -4.62 -2.39
C ASP A 45 -8.97 -3.12 -2.67
N GLU A 46 -9.21 -2.31 -1.63
CA GLU A 46 -9.33 -0.85 -1.76
C GLU A 46 -7.99 -0.18 -2.06
N VAL A 47 -6.91 -0.60 -1.39
CA VAL A 47 -5.54 -0.12 -1.65
C VAL A 47 -5.14 -0.40 -3.10
N LEU A 48 -5.39 -1.61 -3.61
CA LEU A 48 -5.08 -1.99 -4.99
C LEU A 48 -5.95 -1.22 -6.00
N ARG A 49 -7.23 -0.98 -5.70
CA ARG A 49 -8.11 -0.14 -6.52
C ARG A 49 -7.56 1.28 -6.67
N ILE A 50 -7.14 1.89 -5.56
CA ILE A 50 -6.58 3.25 -5.55
C ILE A 50 -5.25 3.29 -6.29
N ALA A 51 -4.36 2.31 -6.05
CA ALA A 51 -3.12 2.20 -6.80
C ALA A 51 -3.35 2.17 -8.32
N ARG A 52 -4.38 1.45 -8.76
CA ARG A 52 -4.80 1.39 -10.17
C ARG A 52 -5.36 2.72 -10.68
N GLU A 53 -6.25 3.37 -9.92
CA GLU A 53 -6.88 4.65 -10.31
C GLU A 53 -5.86 5.79 -10.44
N TYR A 54 -4.83 5.80 -9.60
CA TYR A 54 -3.75 6.79 -9.64
C TYR A 54 -2.71 6.54 -10.75
N ARG A 55 -2.94 5.58 -11.69
CA ARG A 55 -1.98 5.19 -12.75
C ARG A 55 -0.57 4.91 -12.21
N LEU A 56 -0.48 3.93 -11.31
CA LEU A 56 0.51 2.84 -11.24
C LEU A 56 1.99 3.13 -11.55
N THR A 57 2.53 4.23 -11.05
CA THR A 57 3.89 4.20 -10.50
C THR A 57 3.85 4.96 -9.18
N MET A 58 3.45 4.28 -8.10
CA MET A 58 3.64 4.86 -6.77
C MET A 58 5.11 4.80 -6.45
N TRP A 59 5.82 5.89 -6.68
CA TRP A 59 7.20 6.04 -6.24
C TRP A 59 7.18 6.44 -4.77
N ALA A 60 7.80 5.64 -3.92
CA ALA A 60 8.08 6.05 -2.56
C ALA A 60 9.59 6.21 -2.39
N LYS A 61 9.96 7.29 -1.71
CA LYS A 61 11.36 7.57 -1.43
C LYS A 61 11.78 6.73 -0.23
N ASP A 62 12.71 5.82 -0.44
CA ASP A 62 13.37 5.12 0.65
C ASP A 62 14.13 6.17 1.49
N LYS A 63 13.76 6.32 2.76
CA LYS A 63 14.39 7.30 3.67
C LYS A 63 15.80 6.93 4.08
N ALA A 64 16.16 5.64 4.06
CA ALA A 64 17.49 5.19 4.42
C ALA A 64 18.48 5.42 3.27
N THR A 65 18.05 5.21 2.02
CA THR A 65 18.93 5.33 0.85
C THR A 65 18.71 6.60 0.03
N GLY A 66 17.60 7.30 0.23
CA GLY A 66 17.21 8.47 -0.55
C GLY A 66 16.70 8.16 -1.96
N VAL A 67 16.65 6.88 -2.35
CA VAL A 67 16.29 6.41 -3.69
C VAL A 67 14.77 6.27 -3.81
N TRP A 68 14.20 6.77 -4.91
CA TRP A 68 12.81 6.51 -5.25
C TRP A 68 12.66 5.08 -5.73
N ARG A 69 11.79 4.31 -5.07
CA ARG A 69 11.45 2.94 -5.43
C ARG A 69 10.00 2.85 -5.87
N GLU A 70 9.78 2.09 -6.91
CA GLU A 70 8.44 1.74 -7.36
C GLU A 70 7.80 0.76 -6.37
N VAL A 71 6.74 1.22 -5.70
CA VAL A 71 5.98 0.48 -4.67
C VAL A 71 4.98 -0.47 -5.33
N LEU A 72 4.35 -0.01 -6.40
CA LEU A 72 3.30 -0.71 -7.12
C LEU A 72 3.38 -0.38 -8.62
N ASP A 73 3.63 -1.41 -9.42
CA ASP A 73 3.51 -1.42 -10.88
C ASP A 73 2.23 -2.17 -11.31
N GLU A 74 1.84 -2.00 -12.58
CA GLU A 74 0.62 -2.59 -13.13
C GLU A 74 0.62 -4.13 -13.14
N GLU A 75 1.76 -4.79 -13.39
CA GLU A 75 1.84 -6.25 -13.38
C GLU A 75 1.69 -6.81 -11.97
N LYS A 76 2.29 -6.16 -10.98
CA LYS A 76 2.17 -6.55 -9.57
C LYS A 76 0.74 -6.42 -9.06
N VAL A 77 0.05 -5.33 -9.41
CA VAL A 77 -1.37 -5.16 -9.07
C VAL A 77 -2.25 -6.22 -9.75
N LYS A 78 -1.98 -6.56 -11.02
CA LYS A 78 -2.69 -7.66 -11.72
C LYS A 78 -2.47 -9.01 -11.02
N LYS A 79 -1.22 -9.34 -10.66
CA LYS A 79 -0.89 -10.59 -9.96
C LYS A 79 -1.59 -10.71 -8.61
N LEU A 80 -1.58 -9.64 -7.81
CA LEU A 80 -2.21 -9.64 -6.49
C LEU A 80 -3.73 -9.79 -6.54
N MET A 81 -4.38 -9.26 -7.57
CA MET A 81 -5.82 -9.44 -7.77
C MET A 81 -6.22 -10.81 -8.35
N LEU A 82 -5.35 -11.42 -9.17
CA LEU A 82 -5.60 -12.73 -9.80
C LEU A 82 -5.33 -13.91 -8.87
N SER A 83 -4.57 -13.71 -7.78
CA SER A 83 -4.22 -14.77 -6.82
C SER A 83 -5.34 -15.08 -5.80
N LYS A 84 -6.61 -14.78 -6.13
CA LYS A 84 -7.80 -15.02 -5.29
C LYS A 84 -8.18 -16.49 -5.18
#